data_AF-A0A1L8TLC2-F1
#
_entry.id   AF-A0A1L8TLC2-F1
#
_cell.length_a   1.000
_cell.length_b   1.000
_cell.length_c   1.000
_cell.angle_alpha   90.00
_cell.angle_beta   90.00
_cell.angle_gamma   90.00
#
_symmetry.space_group_name_H-M   'P 1'
#
loop_
_entity.id
_entity.type
_entity.pdbx_description
1 polymer ?
#
loop_
_entity_poly.entity_id
_entity_poly.type
_entity_poly.pdbx_seq_one_letter_code
_entity_poly.pdbx_strand_id
1 'polypeptide(L)'
;MDMIFFEGQAAFLEDYKKVAKNQRIDEQQVISEVMDQLNQPTPNDELYYILPGDQTTKGYAVRFPFRKELIATDNEATVSKQYFYEGSPYEYEMYEDEQL
;
A
#
# COMPACT_ATOMS: atom_id res chain seq x y z
N MET A 1 2.77 -21.10 -5.03
CA MET A 1 3.31 -20.52 -3.78
C MET A 1 2.78 -19.11 -3.75
N ASP A 2 1.84 -18.81 -2.87
CA ASP A 2 1.42 -17.44 -2.62
C ASP A 2 2.61 -16.72 -1.98
N MET A 3 3.33 -15.92 -2.76
CA MET A 3 4.37 -15.04 -2.23
C MET A 3 3.67 -13.94 -1.43
N ILE A 4 3.83 -13.99 -0.11
CA ILE A 4 3.45 -12.91 0.78
C ILE A 4 4.61 -11.93 0.82
N PHE A 5 4.38 -10.73 0.31
CA PHE A 5 5.42 -9.69 0.23
C PHE A 5 5.43 -8.78 1.46
N PHE A 6 4.29 -8.68 2.16
CA PHE A 6 4.14 -7.88 3.36
C PHE A 6 3.08 -8.47 4.30
N GLU A 7 3.22 -8.19 5.59
CA GLU A 7 2.23 -8.60 6.58
C GLU A 7 0.95 -7.80 6.42
N GLY A 8 -0.21 -8.44 6.49
CA GLY A 8 -1.50 -7.80 6.21
C GLY A 8 -1.89 -7.75 4.73
N GLN A 9 -1.18 -8.46 3.84
CA GLN A 9 -1.50 -8.54 2.40
C GLN A 9 -2.97 -8.89 2.11
N ALA A 10 -3.55 -9.85 2.82
CA ALA A 10 -4.96 -10.21 2.64
C ALA A 10 -5.90 -9.04 2.99
N ALA A 11 -5.68 -8.39 4.14
CA ALA A 11 -6.48 -7.26 4.58
C ALA A 11 -6.36 -6.06 3.62
N PHE A 12 -5.15 -5.81 3.11
CA PHE A 12 -4.93 -4.79 2.08
C PHE A 12 -5.73 -5.09 0.82
N LEU A 13 -5.68 -6.33 0.30
CA LEU A 13 -6.42 -6.70 -0.91
C LEU A 13 -7.93 -6.58 -0.68
N GLU A 14 -8.43 -6.92 0.50
CA GLU A 14 -9.84 -6.71 0.86
C GLU A 14 -10.24 -5.24 0.86
N ASP A 15 -9.43 -4.35 1.46
CA ASP A 15 -9.70 -2.91 1.45
C ASP A 15 -9.53 -2.29 0.06
N TYR A 16 -8.50 -2.70 -0.68
CA TYR A 16 -8.28 -2.29 -2.06
C TYR A 16 -9.49 -2.63 -2.94
N LYS A 17 -10.02 -3.86 -2.85
CA LYS A 17 -11.21 -4.28 -3.61
C LYS A 17 -12.46 -3.47 -3.29
N LYS A 18 -12.58 -2.92 -2.07
CA LYS A 18 -13.72 -2.07 -1.68
C LYS A 18 -13.65 -0.69 -2.33
N VAL A 19 -12.45 -0.14 -2.52
CA VAL A 19 -12.27 1.22 -3.08
C VAL A 19 -11.97 1.22 -4.57
N ALA A 20 -11.36 0.16 -5.11
CA ALA A 20 -10.97 0.06 -6.51
C ALA A 20 -12.19 0.03 -7.42
N LYS A 21 -12.11 0.78 -8.52
CA LYS A 21 -13.14 0.86 -9.57
C LYS A 21 -13.26 -0.44 -10.35
N ASN A 22 -12.13 -1.13 -10.54
CA ASN A 22 -12.07 -2.36 -11.30
C ASN A 22 -12.37 -3.56 -10.39
N GLN A 23 -13.37 -4.37 -10.72
CA GLN A 23 -13.71 -5.58 -9.96
C GLN A 23 -12.82 -6.77 -10.30
N ARG A 24 -12.15 -6.73 -11.45
CA ARG A 24 -11.15 -7.73 -11.85
C ARG A 24 -9.76 -7.13 -11.66
N ILE A 25 -9.30 -7.13 -10.40
CA ILE A 25 -7.93 -6.76 -10.07
C ILE A 25 -7.03 -7.97 -10.23
N ASP A 26 -5.86 -7.78 -10.82
CA ASP A 26 -4.81 -8.79 -10.78
C ASP A 26 -4.03 -8.60 -9.47
N GLU A 27 -4.28 -9.48 -8.50
CA GLU A 27 -3.71 -9.35 -7.16
C GLU A 27 -2.18 -9.33 -7.20
N GLN A 28 -1.56 -10.13 -8.07
CA GLN A 28 -0.10 -10.12 -8.21
C GLN A 28 0.42 -8.80 -8.76
N GLN A 29 -0.26 -8.23 -9.75
CA GLN A 29 0.09 -6.91 -10.27
C GLN A 29 -0.03 -5.83 -9.20
N VAL A 30 -1.14 -5.79 -8.46
CA VAL A 30 -1.34 -4.80 -7.39
C VAL A 30 -0.25 -4.91 -6.33
N ILE A 31 0.09 -6.12 -5.90
CA ILE A 31 1.15 -6.33 -4.91
C ILE A 31 2.52 -5.92 -5.44
N SER A 32 2.80 -6.17 -6.71
CA SER A 32 4.03 -5.70 -7.36
C SER A 32 4.11 -4.17 -7.37
N GLU A 33 3.02 -3.47 -7.70
CA GLU A 33 2.95 -2.00 -7.69
C GLU A 33 3.13 -1.43 -6.29
N VAL A 34 2.52 -2.08 -5.29
CA VAL A 34 2.69 -1.72 -3.87
C VAL A 34 4.16 -1.85 -3.49
N MET A 35 4.78 -2.99 -3.76
CA MET A 35 6.19 -3.21 -3.46
C MET A 35 7.10 -2.22 -4.19
N ASP A 36 6.81 -1.88 -5.45
CA ASP A 36 7.58 -0.87 -6.17
C ASP A 36 7.54 0.47 -5.46
N GLN A 37 6.34 0.98 -5.14
CA GLN A 37 6.17 2.24 -4.38
C GLN A 37 6.83 2.19 -2.99
N LEU A 38 6.66 1.10 -2.24
CA LEU A 38 7.23 0.98 -0.89
C LEU A 38 8.76 0.87 -0.88
N ASN A 39 9.36 0.38 -1.98
CA ASN A 39 10.81 0.34 -2.13
C ASN A 39 11.41 1.68 -2.61
N GLN A 40 10.59 2.65 -2.99
CA GLN A 40 11.07 3.99 -3.34
C GLN A 40 11.58 4.72 -2.08
N PRO A 41 12.67 5.49 -2.18
CA PRO A 41 13.19 6.25 -1.06
C PRO A 41 12.20 7.37 -0.68
N THR A 42 11.47 7.22 0.41
CA THR A 42 10.64 8.28 0.99
C THR A 42 11.44 9.15 1.97
N PRO A 43 11.31 10.49 1.90
CA PRO A 43 12.05 11.40 2.78
C PRO A 43 11.52 11.46 4.22
N ASN A 44 10.26 11.07 4.46
CA ASN A 44 9.59 11.23 5.75
C ASN A 44 9.52 9.94 6.59
N ASP A 45 10.17 8.86 6.18
CA ASP A 45 10.04 7.50 6.77
C ASP A 45 8.63 6.89 6.73
N GLU A 46 7.61 7.72 6.48
CA GLU A 46 6.25 7.31 6.21
C GLU A 46 6.16 6.59 4.86
N LEU A 47 5.46 5.46 4.86
CA LEU A 47 5.29 4.59 3.71
C LEU A 47 3.81 4.49 3.39
N TYR A 48 3.43 4.96 2.22
CA TYR A 48 2.06 4.91 1.74
C TYR A 48 2.04 4.30 0.36
N TYR A 49 1.05 3.46 0.12
CA TYR A 49 0.65 3.13 -1.24
C TYR A 49 -0.50 4.05 -1.64
N ILE A 50 -0.34 4.75 -2.76
CA ILE A 50 -1.35 5.69 -3.26
C ILE A 50 -2.06 5.07 -4.46
N LEU A 51 -3.35 4.78 -4.29
CA LEU A 51 -4.24 4.41 -5.37
C LEU A 51 -4.83 5.70 -5.97
N PRO A 52 -4.47 6.09 -7.20
CA PRO A 52 -4.96 7.33 -7.81
C PRO A 52 -6.47 7.31 -8.00
N GLY A 53 -7.09 8.49 -7.89
CA GLY A 53 -8.55 8.65 -7.90
C GLY A 53 -9.25 8.06 -9.12
N ASP A 54 -8.61 8.11 -10.30
CA ASP A 54 -9.13 7.52 -11.54
C ASP A 54 -9.35 6.00 -11.45
N GLN A 55 -8.56 5.33 -10.60
CA GLN A 55 -8.65 3.91 -10.31
C GLN A 55 -9.59 3.58 -9.14
N THR A 56 -10.17 4.57 -8.47
CA THR A 56 -11.11 4.39 -7.35
C THR A 56 -12.56 4.59 -7.78
N THR A 57 -13.50 3.97 -7.05
CA THR A 57 -14.94 4.16 -7.26
C THR A 57 -15.42 5.56 -6.91
N LYS A 58 -14.71 6.25 -6.00
CA LYS A 58 -15.09 7.59 -5.54
C LYS A 58 -14.46 8.73 -6.34
N GLY A 59 -13.49 8.45 -7.20
CA GLY A 59 -12.76 9.48 -7.95
C GLY A 59 -11.67 10.21 -7.15
N TYR A 60 -11.44 9.85 -5.88
CA TYR A 60 -10.44 10.45 -5.00
C TYR A 60 -9.29 9.50 -4.78
N ALA A 61 -8.05 10.00 -4.72
CA ALA A 61 -6.91 9.14 -4.43
C ALA A 61 -7.03 8.57 -3.00
N VAL A 62 -6.68 7.31 -2.82
CA VAL A 62 -6.71 6.63 -1.53
C VAL A 62 -5.29 6.29 -1.11
N ARG A 63 -4.92 6.70 0.10
CA ARG A 63 -3.62 6.42 0.70
C ARG A 63 -3.76 5.29 1.70
N PHE A 64 -3.06 4.20 1.43
CA PHE A 64 -2.99 3.02 2.28
C PHE A 64 -1.74 3.10 3.15
N PRO A 65 -1.86 3.09 4.48
CA PRO A 65 -0.72 3.20 5.39
C PRO A 65 0.07 1.90 5.48
N PHE A 66 1.38 2.01 5.33
CA PHE A 66 2.35 0.93 5.50
C PHE A 66 3.42 1.32 6.51
N ARG A 67 3.94 0.32 7.19
CA ARG A 67 5.09 0.41 8.08
C ARG A 67 6.20 -0.48 7.55
N LYS A 68 7.44 -0.03 7.68
CA LYS A 68 8.64 -0.84 7.40
C LYS A 68 9.39 -1.05 8.70
N GLU A 69 9.70 -2.31 8.99
CA GLU A 69 10.57 -2.67 10.11
C GLU A 69 11.85 -3.31 9.59
N LEU A 70 12.97 -2.97 10.25
CA LEU A 70 14.27 -3.57 9.98
C LEU A 70 14.48 -4.69 10.97
N ILE A 71 14.40 -5.93 10.49
CA ILE A 71 14.59 -7.12 11.32
C ILE A 71 16.06 -7.54 11.18
N ALA A 72 16.80 -7.45 12.29
CA ALA A 72 18.15 -7.95 12.36
C ALA A 72 18.11 -9.48 12.48
N THR A 73 18.68 -10.17 11.50
CA THR A 73 18.77 -11.64 11.54
C THR A 73 20.14 -12.02 12.11
N ASP A 74 20.14 -12.54 13.34
CA ASP A 74 21.34 -12.80 14.16
C ASP A 74 22.37 -13.73 13.47
N ASN A 75 21.90 -14.59 12.56
CA ASN A 75 22.74 -15.58 11.86
C ASN A 75 23.58 -15.02 10.70
N GLU A 76 23.26 -13.86 10.12
CA GLU A 76 23.88 -13.41 8.85
C GLU A 76 24.32 -11.94 8.85
N ALA A 77 24.30 -11.24 9.99
CA ALA A 77 24.58 -9.79 10.06
C ALA A 77 23.84 -8.98 8.98
N THR A 78 22.66 -9.45 8.57
CA THR A 78 21.87 -8.90 7.48
C THR A 78 20.57 -8.34 8.08
N VAL A 79 20.30 -7.07 7.76
CA VAL A 79 19.03 -6.42 8.08
C VAL A 79 18.04 -6.70 6.94
N SER A 80 16.98 -7.44 7.26
CA SER A 80 15.88 -7.67 6.33
C SER A 80 14.83 -6.58 6.52
N LYS A 81 14.34 -6.01 5.41
CA LYS A 81 13.23 -5.06 5.41
C LYS A 81 11.93 -5.86 5.36
N GLN A 82 11.10 -5.73 6.39
CA GLN A 82 9.76 -6.30 6.39
C GLN A 82 8.73 -5.17 6.34
N TYR A 83 7.78 -5.27 5.42
CA TYR A 83 6.69 -4.31 5.28
C TYR A 83 5.43 -4.85 5.94
N PHE A 84 4.63 -3.96 6.53
CA PHE A 84 3.41 -4.25 7.25
C PHE A 84 2.34 -3.27 6.78
N TYR A 85 1.17 -3.79 6.41
CA TYR A 85 0.00 -2.97 6.13
C TYR A 85 -0.70 -2.64 7.46
N GLU A 86 -0.81 -1.35 7.79
CA GLU A 86 -1.41 -0.93 9.07
C GLU A 86 -2.94 -1.00 9.08
N GLY A 87 -3.56 -1.13 7.91
CA GLY A 87 -5.01 -1.25 7.81
C GLY A 87 -5.74 0.09 7.87
N SER A 88 -7.02 0.00 8.19
CA SER A 88 -7.89 1.17 8.31
C SER A 88 -7.65 1.95 9.61
N PRO A 89 -7.71 3.29 9.60
CA PRO A 89 -8.28 4.11 8.53
C PRO A 89 -7.27 4.45 7.41
N TYR A 90 -7.65 4.10 6.17
CA TYR A 90 -7.00 4.64 4.97
C TYR A 90 -7.60 6.02 4.65
N GLU A 91 -6.76 6.94 4.20
CA GLU A 91 -7.16 8.33 3.98
C GLU A 91 -7.55 8.55 2.51
N TYR A 92 -8.67 9.24 2.31
CA TYR A 92 -9.01 9.76 0.98
C TYR A 92 -8.36 11.12 0.85
N GLU A 93 -7.50 11.29 -0.15
CA GLU A 93 -7.07 12.60 -0.61
C GLU A 93 -8.27 13.25 -1.29
N MET A 94 -9.14 13.83 -0.46
CA MET A 94 -10.14 14.77 -0.94
C MET A 94 -9.33 15.98 -1.39
N TYR A 95 -9.13 16.11 -2.70
CA TYR A 95 -8.93 17.44 -3.25
C TYR A 95 -10.16 18.22 -2.79
N GLU A 96 -9.95 19.18 -1.90
CA GLU A 96 -10.86 20.31 -1.82
C GLU A 96 -10.85 20.89 -3.22
N ASP A 97 -11.81 20.43 -4.04
CA ASP A 97 -12.30 21.19 -5.16
C ASP A 97 -12.90 22.44 -4.50
N GLU A 98 -12.03 23.40 -4.18
CA GLU A 98 -12.36 24.81 -4.08
C GLU A 98 -12.88 25.19 -5.47
N GLN A 99 -14.13 24.81 -5.71
CA GLN A 99 -15.00 25.39 -6.70
C GLN A 99 -15.08 26.88 -6.39
N LEU A 100 -14.34 27.69 -7.15
CA LEU A 100 -14.58 29.13 -7.33
C LEU A 100 -14.20 29.56 -8.75
#